data_AF-A0A2V6QUP7-F1
#
_entry.id   AF-A0A2V6QUP7-F1
#
_cell.length_a   1.000
_cell.length_b   1.000
_cell.length_c   1.000
_cell.angle_alpha   90.00
_cell.angle_beta   90.00
_cell.angle_gamma   90.00
#
_symmetry.space_group_name_H-M   'P 1'
#
loop_
_entity.id
_entity.type
_entity.pdbx_description
1 polymer ?
#
loop_
_entity_poly.entity_id
_entity_poly.type
_entity_poly.pdbx_seq_one_letter_code
_entity_poly.pdbx_strand_id
1 'polypeptide(L)'
;MNGQWSAESLAAQALGDVDAASGAITPSIHPSTSYERNPDGTYRSGLAYTRSDNPTYDHAEKLLTTLESGASCMLFASGSAAATAVFQALLPGDHVLVSRVLYWGVRQWLAHFGVAWGLDVEFIDPTDLPALSAAVRPGRTRLMWLETPANPLWDVTDLDAAVRIAHAADVRVAVDNTVATPVLTRPIDFGVDLVVHSATKYLNGHGDVLAGAVVTARADPFWERMRVWRRTSGSVLGPFEAWLLQRGMRTLFLRVRRASETALAVARHFEGHPALSAVLYPGLPSHPGHDIAARQMSGGFSGMLSIRVAGGEREAMTVAGSATLFKRGTSLGGVESLIEHRKSTEGASSPVPDDLLRLSIGLETPDNLITDLEAALQPIARAGGGRGPIEPRSVPSTLIDVVANVVEQRVAPFIIARGGQLRVKSVEDGVVTLEASGSPGAIVPAIERIQPLLRAAVPQVTAVHVVWPGQTRPAVPDADTVARIQRVIDEEVNPAVAAHGGRVTLVDASDGRVRIRLEGGCQGCSLAEVTIRQGVERLLRERVPEVSAVVDVTDHRAGEAPYYAPGKR
;
A
#
# COMPACT_ATOMS: atom_id res chain seq x y z
N MET A 1 30.05 24.07 -10.34
CA MET A 1 29.67 25.48 -10.52
C MET A 1 29.12 25.98 -9.19
N ASN A 2 29.65 27.11 -8.74
CA ASN A 2 29.50 27.69 -7.41
C ASN A 2 28.05 28.10 -7.10
N GLY A 3 27.68 28.13 -5.82
CA GLY A 3 26.37 28.53 -5.29
C GLY A 3 25.98 30.00 -5.53
N GLN A 4 25.88 30.41 -6.79
CA GLN A 4 25.46 31.75 -7.21
C GLN A 4 23.99 31.81 -7.64
N TRP A 5 23.36 30.70 -7.99
CA TRP A 5 22.02 30.68 -8.59
C TRP A 5 20.99 30.08 -7.65
N SER A 6 19.78 30.67 -7.65
CA SER A 6 18.65 30.14 -6.90
C SER A 6 18.23 28.76 -7.43
N ALA A 7 17.60 27.95 -6.57
CA ALA A 7 17.04 26.66 -6.98
C ALA A 7 16.05 26.78 -8.15
N GLU A 8 15.30 27.88 -8.19
CA GLU A 8 14.38 28.21 -9.28
C GLU A 8 15.12 28.47 -10.61
N SER A 9 16.22 29.23 -10.58
CA SER A 9 17.07 29.45 -11.75
C SER A 9 17.69 28.15 -12.26
N LEU A 10 18.14 27.29 -11.33
CA LEU A 10 18.71 25.99 -11.65
C LEU A 10 17.66 25.04 -12.25
N ALA A 11 16.44 25.03 -11.72
CA ALA A 11 15.34 24.26 -12.30
C ALA A 11 14.99 24.73 -13.71
N ALA A 12 14.82 26.04 -13.93
CA ALA A 12 14.47 26.60 -15.24
C ALA A 12 15.52 26.25 -16.32
N GLN A 13 16.81 26.33 -15.96
CA GLN A 13 17.91 26.00 -16.88
C GLN A 13 18.26 24.51 -16.93
N ALA A 14 17.61 23.67 -16.11
CA ALA A 14 18.04 22.30 -15.86
C ALA A 14 19.56 22.19 -15.62
N LEU A 15 20.02 22.93 -14.60
CA LEU A 15 21.43 23.10 -14.20
C LEU A 15 22.33 23.85 -15.20
N GLY A 16 21.81 24.27 -16.35
CA GLY A 16 22.60 24.94 -17.39
C GLY A 16 23.45 23.97 -18.22
N ASP A 17 23.14 22.68 -18.19
CA ASP A 17 23.83 21.66 -18.98
C ASP A 17 23.59 21.89 -20.47
N VAL A 18 24.66 21.79 -21.27
CA VAL A 18 24.63 21.79 -22.74
C VAL A 18 25.20 20.47 -23.22
N ASP A 19 24.53 19.83 -24.19
CA ASP A 19 25.01 18.57 -24.75
C ASP A 19 26.37 18.75 -25.42
N ALA A 20 27.39 18.04 -24.93
CA ALA A 20 28.77 18.22 -25.37
C ALA A 20 29.02 17.79 -26.82
N ALA A 21 28.24 16.84 -27.34
CA ALA A 21 28.44 16.29 -28.69
C ALA A 21 27.83 17.17 -29.78
N SER A 22 26.65 17.75 -29.54
CA SER A 22 25.86 18.49 -30.52
C SER A 22 25.74 19.99 -30.24
N GLY A 23 26.03 20.44 -29.01
CA GLY A 23 25.77 21.81 -28.57
C GLY A 23 24.29 22.08 -28.27
N ALA A 24 23.44 21.05 -28.18
CA ALA A 24 22.01 21.23 -27.88
C ALA A 24 21.79 21.79 -26.47
N ILE A 25 20.94 22.83 -26.38
CA ILE A 25 20.56 23.48 -25.10
C ILE A 25 19.64 22.60 -24.26
N THR A 26 18.75 21.85 -24.91
CA THR A 26 17.93 20.84 -24.22
C THR A 26 18.64 19.50 -24.37
N PRO A 27 18.83 18.73 -23.28
CA PRO A 27 19.46 17.43 -23.37
C PRO A 27 18.78 16.48 -24.36
N SER A 28 19.60 15.70 -25.04
CA SER A 28 19.14 14.67 -25.98
C SER A 28 18.51 13.49 -25.25
N ILE A 29 17.61 12.79 -25.95
CA ILE A 29 17.04 11.53 -25.45
C ILE A 29 17.95 10.39 -25.93
N HIS A 30 18.40 9.54 -25.00
CA HIS A 30 19.24 8.38 -25.31
C HIS A 30 18.43 7.07 -25.19
N PRO A 31 17.81 6.59 -26.29
CA PRO A 31 17.02 5.36 -26.26
C PRO A 31 17.86 4.08 -26.29
N SER A 32 19.18 4.18 -26.53
CA SER A 32 20.05 3.01 -26.61
C SER A 32 20.03 2.22 -25.30
N THR A 33 19.96 0.89 -25.41
CA THR A 33 20.01 0.01 -24.26
C THR A 33 21.43 -0.36 -23.86
N SER A 34 22.37 -0.36 -24.81
CA SER A 34 23.74 -0.84 -24.65
C SER A 34 24.76 0.18 -25.16
N TYR A 35 25.98 0.06 -24.66
CA TYR A 35 27.09 0.95 -25.00
C TYR A 35 28.30 0.14 -25.45
N GLU A 36 29.04 0.68 -26.42
CA GLU A 36 30.22 0.03 -26.98
C GLU A 36 31.33 -0.11 -25.91
N ARG A 37 31.98 -1.28 -25.91
CA ARG A 37 33.16 -1.54 -25.09
C ARG A 37 34.44 -1.21 -25.86
N ASN A 38 35.48 -0.83 -25.13
CA ASN A 38 36.82 -0.78 -25.67
C ASN A 38 37.33 -2.20 -26.00
N PRO A 39 38.37 -2.35 -26.85
CA PRO A 39 38.97 -3.65 -27.16
C PRO A 39 39.46 -4.44 -25.94
N ASP A 40 39.77 -3.76 -24.83
CA ASP A 40 40.16 -4.36 -23.54
C ASP A 40 38.98 -4.82 -22.67
N GLY A 41 37.74 -4.64 -23.16
CA GLY A 41 36.51 -5.02 -22.49
C GLY A 41 35.94 -3.98 -21.51
N THR A 42 36.60 -2.83 -21.30
CA THR A 42 36.12 -1.73 -20.45
C THR A 42 35.05 -0.88 -21.15
N TYR A 43 34.24 -0.13 -20.40
CA TYR A 43 33.27 0.80 -20.96
C TYR A 43 33.86 2.20 -21.09
N ARG A 44 33.82 2.75 -22.31
CA ARG A 44 34.48 4.03 -22.64
C ARG A 44 33.94 5.22 -21.84
N SER A 45 32.63 5.23 -21.55
CA SER A 45 31.95 6.25 -20.76
C SER A 45 31.57 5.79 -19.34
N GLY A 46 31.97 4.57 -18.95
CA GLY A 46 31.49 3.93 -17.72
C GLY A 46 30.04 3.43 -17.77
N LEU A 47 29.27 3.79 -18.81
CA LEU A 47 27.89 3.35 -19.00
C LEU A 47 27.87 1.92 -19.53
N ALA A 48 27.20 1.00 -18.84
CA ALA A 48 27.15 -0.39 -19.26
C ALA A 48 25.84 -0.75 -19.97
N TYR A 49 24.71 -0.44 -19.32
CA TYR A 49 23.39 -0.84 -19.78
C TYR A 49 22.31 0.07 -19.20
N THR A 50 21.34 0.48 -20.03
CA THR A 50 20.32 1.50 -19.71
C THR A 50 19.56 1.27 -18.41
N ARG A 51 19.39 0.00 -17.98
CA ARG A 51 18.73 -0.33 -16.70
C ARG A 51 19.46 0.30 -15.51
N SER A 52 20.77 0.43 -15.56
CA SER A 52 21.56 1.06 -14.49
C SER A 52 21.97 2.47 -14.86
N ASP A 53 22.39 2.64 -16.11
CA ASP A 53 23.13 3.83 -16.54
C ASP A 53 22.53 4.32 -17.86
N ASN A 54 21.86 5.47 -17.83
CA ASN A 54 21.36 6.16 -19.02
C ASN A 54 21.60 7.67 -18.87
N PRO A 55 22.27 8.34 -19.83
CA PRO A 55 22.54 9.78 -19.77
C PRO A 55 21.28 10.64 -19.60
N THR A 56 20.14 10.17 -20.10
CA THR A 56 18.85 10.87 -19.95
C THR A 56 18.39 10.90 -18.49
N TYR A 57 18.75 9.90 -17.68
CA TYR A 57 18.43 9.88 -16.25
C TYR A 57 19.28 10.91 -15.50
N ASP A 58 20.57 10.99 -15.84
CA ASP A 58 21.56 11.78 -15.11
C ASP A 58 21.13 13.23 -14.95
N HIS A 59 20.54 13.85 -15.97
CA HIS A 59 20.12 15.25 -15.89
C HIS A 59 18.98 15.46 -14.89
N ALA A 60 17.94 14.61 -14.92
CA ALA A 60 16.84 14.68 -13.98
C ALA A 60 17.27 14.30 -12.55
N GLU A 61 18.12 13.27 -12.40
CA GLU A 61 18.68 12.85 -11.11
C GLU A 61 19.56 13.94 -10.49
N LYS A 62 20.46 14.56 -11.26
CA LYS A 62 21.31 15.67 -10.78
C LYS A 62 20.48 16.89 -10.39
N LEU A 63 19.47 17.23 -11.19
CA LEU A 63 18.59 18.36 -10.87
C LEU A 63 17.86 18.10 -9.55
N LEU A 64 17.21 16.94 -9.39
CA LEU A 64 16.51 16.61 -8.14
C LEU A 64 17.45 16.53 -6.93
N THR A 65 18.63 15.95 -7.11
CA THR A 65 19.69 15.94 -6.08
C THR A 65 20.00 17.36 -5.63
N THR A 66 20.16 18.29 -6.58
CA THR A 66 20.46 19.69 -6.29
C THR A 66 19.28 20.40 -5.60
N LEU A 67 18.06 20.18 -6.08
CA LEU A 67 16.87 20.84 -5.53
C LEU A 67 16.56 20.40 -4.09
N GLU A 68 16.77 19.11 -3.77
CA GLU A 68 16.60 18.56 -2.42
C GLU A 68 17.82 18.79 -1.52
N SER A 69 18.92 19.36 -2.03
CA SER A 69 20.19 19.50 -1.30
C SER A 69 20.77 18.14 -0.85
N GLY A 70 20.57 17.10 -1.66
CA GLY A 70 21.06 15.76 -1.41
C GLY A 70 22.42 15.44 -2.03
N ALA A 71 22.88 14.21 -1.81
CA ALA A 71 24.13 13.67 -2.35
C ALA A 71 23.95 12.85 -3.63
N SER A 72 22.80 12.19 -3.81
CA SER A 72 22.51 11.36 -4.99
C SER A 72 21.01 11.13 -5.14
N CYS A 73 20.55 10.87 -6.36
CA CYS A 73 19.17 10.56 -6.69
C CYS A 73 19.08 9.30 -7.55
N MET A 74 18.00 8.56 -7.43
CA MET A 74 17.62 7.46 -8.33
C MET A 74 16.20 7.67 -8.84
N LEU A 75 16.00 7.53 -10.15
CA LEU A 75 14.67 7.52 -10.78
C LEU A 75 14.09 6.11 -10.89
N PHE A 76 12.79 6.00 -10.65
CA PHE A 76 12.03 4.75 -10.68
C PHE A 76 10.83 4.87 -11.61
N ALA A 77 10.32 3.72 -12.06
CA ALA A 77 9.16 3.63 -12.95
C ALA A 77 7.86 4.23 -12.36
N SER A 78 7.78 4.41 -11.03
CA SER A 78 6.65 5.03 -10.34
C SER A 78 7.02 5.44 -8.92
N GLY A 79 6.21 6.31 -8.29
CA GLY A 79 6.34 6.62 -6.86
C GLY A 79 6.27 5.38 -5.97
N SER A 80 5.38 4.43 -6.29
CA SER A 80 5.30 3.15 -5.57
C SER A 80 6.61 2.37 -5.67
N ALA A 81 7.23 2.29 -6.85
CA ALA A 81 8.51 1.60 -7.02
C ALA A 81 9.64 2.28 -6.24
N ALA A 82 9.65 3.62 -6.16
CA ALA A 82 10.60 4.36 -5.33
C ALA A 82 10.41 4.05 -3.84
N ALA A 83 9.16 4.10 -3.35
CA ALA A 83 8.84 3.82 -1.95
C ALA A 83 9.14 2.37 -1.57
N THR A 84 8.73 1.38 -2.37
CA THR A 84 8.99 -0.03 -2.06
C THR A 84 10.47 -0.36 -2.10
N ALA A 85 11.27 0.29 -2.96
CA ALA A 85 12.71 0.08 -2.98
C ALA A 85 13.40 0.46 -1.66
N VAL A 86 12.89 1.47 -0.94
CA VAL A 86 13.38 1.82 0.41
C VAL A 86 13.10 0.66 1.37
N PHE A 87 11.86 0.16 1.40
CA PHE A 87 11.49 -0.94 2.29
C PHE A 87 12.19 -2.26 1.92
N GLN A 88 12.39 -2.53 0.63
CA GLN A 88 13.05 -3.75 0.15
C GLN A 88 14.57 -3.75 0.35
N ALA A 89 15.17 -2.60 0.68
CA ALA A 89 16.55 -2.54 1.14
C ALA A 89 16.71 -2.91 2.63
N LEU A 90 15.62 -3.00 3.39
CA LEU A 90 15.64 -3.54 4.75
C LEU A 90 15.70 -5.07 4.72
N LEU A 91 16.06 -5.65 5.86
CA LEU A 91 16.17 -7.09 6.05
C LEU A 91 14.95 -7.65 6.79
N PRO A 92 14.60 -8.94 6.57
CA PRO A 92 13.61 -9.61 7.40
C PRO A 92 13.97 -9.50 8.89
N GLY A 93 12.99 -9.17 9.72
CA GLY A 93 13.14 -8.90 11.15
C GLY A 93 13.36 -7.43 11.51
N ASP A 94 13.68 -6.56 10.54
CA ASP A 94 13.79 -5.13 10.77
C ASP A 94 12.44 -4.54 11.16
N HIS A 95 12.44 -3.69 12.20
CA HIS A 95 11.27 -2.96 12.63
C HIS A 95 11.19 -1.59 11.95
N VAL A 96 10.01 -1.23 11.46
CA VAL A 96 9.73 0.03 10.78
C VAL A 96 8.56 0.75 11.41
N LEU A 97 8.76 2.03 11.72
CA LEU A 97 7.69 2.94 12.11
C LEU A 97 7.19 3.66 10.86
N VAL A 98 5.89 3.62 10.62
CA VAL A 98 5.29 4.17 9.40
C VAL A 98 4.10 5.05 9.78
N SER A 99 3.97 6.23 9.16
CA SER A 99 2.78 7.05 9.31
C SER A 99 1.50 6.23 9.13
N ARG A 100 0.55 6.38 10.04
CA ARG A 100 -0.76 5.68 10.01
C ARG A 100 -1.61 6.13 8.83
N VAL A 101 -1.60 7.43 8.56
CA VAL A 101 -2.20 8.06 7.39
C VAL A 101 -1.08 8.41 6.43
N LEU A 102 -1.14 7.84 5.24
CA LEU A 102 -0.15 7.97 4.16
C LEU A 102 -0.79 7.51 2.85
N TYR A 103 -0.06 7.61 1.75
CA TYR A 103 -0.48 7.07 0.47
C TYR A 103 -0.91 5.60 0.58
N TRP A 104 -2.19 5.37 0.27
CA TRP A 104 -2.86 4.08 0.39
C TRP A 104 -2.12 2.90 -0.26
N GLY A 105 -1.48 3.12 -1.42
CA GLY A 105 -0.76 2.07 -2.13
C GLY A 105 0.43 1.53 -1.33
N VAL A 106 1.20 2.41 -0.68
CA VAL A 106 2.33 2.01 0.20
C VAL A 106 1.81 1.32 1.45
N ARG A 107 0.73 1.83 2.04
CA ARG A 107 0.08 1.19 3.20
C ARG A 107 -0.35 -0.25 2.90
N GLN A 108 -1.04 -0.47 1.78
CA GLN A 108 -1.49 -1.80 1.35
C GLN A 108 -0.32 -2.72 1.02
N TRP A 109 0.72 -2.19 0.38
CA TRP A 109 1.92 -2.96 0.11
C TRP A 109 2.59 -3.43 1.40
N LEU A 110 2.73 -2.56 2.39
CA LEU A 110 3.32 -2.90 3.69
C LEU A 110 2.49 -3.93 4.46
N ALA A 111 1.17 -3.71 4.56
CA ALA A 111 0.26 -4.59 5.29
C ALA A 111 0.18 -6.02 4.72
N HIS A 112 0.49 -6.19 3.44
CA HIS A 112 0.51 -7.49 2.77
C HIS A 112 1.93 -7.98 2.49
N PHE A 113 2.58 -7.39 1.48
CA PHE A 113 3.89 -7.82 1.01
C PHE A 113 5.00 -7.49 2.01
N GLY A 114 4.97 -6.34 2.67
CA GLY A 114 5.98 -5.96 3.66
C GLY A 114 6.04 -6.92 4.84
N VAL A 115 4.88 -7.28 5.39
CA VAL A 115 4.78 -8.29 6.46
C VAL A 115 5.20 -9.67 5.96
N ALA A 116 4.77 -10.10 4.77
CA ALA A 116 5.16 -11.38 4.20
C ALA A 116 6.66 -11.47 3.87
N TRP A 117 7.27 -10.33 3.51
CA TRP A 117 8.73 -10.18 3.34
C TRP A 117 9.49 -10.34 4.66
N GLY A 118 8.80 -10.19 5.79
CA GLY A 118 9.34 -10.35 7.13
C GLY A 118 9.65 -9.03 7.83
N LEU A 119 9.12 -7.88 7.35
CA LEU A 119 9.23 -6.62 8.08
C LEU A 119 8.28 -6.62 9.28
N ASP A 120 8.77 -6.11 10.41
CA ASP A 120 7.94 -5.81 11.58
C ASP A 120 7.42 -4.37 11.44
N VAL A 121 6.20 -4.21 10.91
CA VAL A 121 5.60 -2.92 10.57
C VAL A 121 4.72 -2.42 11.71
N GLU A 122 5.03 -1.25 12.24
CA GLU A 122 4.20 -0.54 13.23
C GLU A 122 3.69 0.78 12.62
N PHE A 123 2.37 0.90 12.49
CA PHE A 123 1.71 2.12 12.02
C PHE A 123 1.42 3.05 13.20
N ILE A 124 1.90 4.29 13.12
CA ILE A 124 1.82 5.27 14.20
C ILE A 124 1.38 6.64 13.70
N ASP A 125 0.75 7.43 14.58
CA ASP A 125 0.51 8.84 14.32
C ASP A 125 1.80 9.65 14.52
N PRO A 126 2.42 10.17 13.47
CA PRO A 126 3.70 10.88 13.61
C PRO A 126 3.53 12.29 14.21
N THR A 127 2.31 12.79 14.35
CA THR A 127 2.05 14.10 15.00
C THR A 127 2.08 14.01 16.53
N ASP A 128 1.89 12.81 17.09
CA ASP A 128 2.06 12.51 18.51
C ASP A 128 3.53 12.17 18.79
N LEU A 129 4.36 13.19 18.97
CA LEU A 129 5.80 13.03 19.21
C LEU A 129 6.13 12.17 20.45
N PRO A 130 5.41 12.27 21.59
CA PRO A 130 5.58 11.33 22.71
C PRO A 130 5.33 9.87 22.31
N ALA A 131 4.24 9.58 21.60
CA ALA A 131 3.96 8.22 21.14
C ALA A 131 5.03 7.74 20.14
N LEU A 132 5.43 8.61 19.20
CA LEU A 132 6.49 8.34 18.23
C LEU A 132 7.80 7.97 18.94
N SER A 133 8.19 8.74 19.96
CA SER A 133 9.39 8.46 20.75
C SER A 133 9.29 7.15 21.52
N ALA A 134 8.12 6.82 22.10
CA ALA A 134 7.92 5.58 22.84
C ALA A 134 7.93 4.32 21.94
N ALA A 135 7.53 4.46 20.68
CA ALA A 135 7.49 3.36 19.70
C ALA A 135 8.87 3.03 19.11
N VAL A 136 9.84 3.93 19.23
CA VAL A 136 11.23 3.66 18.81
C VAL A 136 11.83 2.58 19.70
N ARG A 137 12.36 1.53 19.08
CA ARG A 137 13.02 0.39 19.73
C ARG A 137 14.50 0.42 19.36
N PRO A 138 15.37 1.06 20.15
CA PRO A 138 16.79 1.22 19.81
C PRO A 138 17.46 -0.11 19.45
N GLY A 139 18.25 -0.10 18.37
CA GLY A 139 18.91 -1.31 17.85
C GLY A 139 17.99 -2.30 17.09
N ARG A 140 16.67 -2.10 17.09
CA ARG A 140 15.70 -2.91 16.33
C ARG A 140 14.93 -2.09 15.29
N THR A 141 14.44 -0.90 15.64
CA THR A 141 13.88 0.03 14.65
C THR A 141 14.98 0.45 13.70
N ARG A 142 14.75 0.29 12.39
CA ARG A 142 15.72 0.65 11.34
C ARG A 142 15.26 1.81 10.47
N LEU A 143 13.95 2.00 10.35
CA LEU A 143 13.37 3.05 9.52
C LEU A 143 12.18 3.71 10.21
N MET A 144 12.16 5.03 10.15
CA MET A 144 10.98 5.86 10.38
C MET A 144 10.56 6.45 9.03
N TRP A 145 9.39 6.02 8.54
CA TRP A 145 8.79 6.51 7.29
C TRP A 145 7.70 7.53 7.60
N LEU A 146 7.89 8.75 7.11
CA LEU A 146 6.98 9.88 7.30
C LEU A 146 6.42 10.34 5.95
N GLU A 147 5.24 10.95 5.98
CA GLU A 147 4.64 11.68 4.87
C GLU A 147 4.07 12.97 5.45
N THR A 148 4.54 14.14 4.99
CA THR A 148 4.12 15.42 5.56
C THR A 148 4.13 16.54 4.51
N PRO A 149 3.01 17.23 4.25
CA PRO A 149 1.66 16.92 4.74
C PRO A 149 1.12 15.55 4.28
N ALA A 150 0.39 14.83 5.14
CA ALA A 150 -0.07 13.46 4.89
C ALA A 150 -1.37 13.40 4.05
N ASN A 151 -1.37 12.69 2.93
CA ASN A 151 -2.55 12.53 2.07
C ASN A 151 -3.58 11.55 2.69
N PRO A 152 -4.89 11.89 2.74
CA PRO A 152 -5.55 13.11 2.23
C PRO A 152 -5.98 14.12 3.32
N LEU A 153 -5.55 13.94 4.57
CA LEU A 153 -5.96 14.77 5.71
C LEU A 153 -5.11 16.03 5.88
N TRP A 154 -3.91 16.02 5.31
CA TRP A 154 -2.89 17.07 5.34
C TRP A 154 -2.30 17.33 6.71
N ASP A 155 -2.32 16.30 7.57
CA ASP A 155 -1.63 16.31 8.86
C ASP A 155 -0.14 16.62 8.65
N VAL A 156 0.42 17.44 9.54
CA VAL A 156 1.80 17.94 9.42
C VAL A 156 2.62 17.39 10.57
N THR A 157 3.68 16.65 10.23
CA THR A 157 4.68 16.17 11.19
C THR A 157 5.78 17.20 11.34
N ASP A 158 6.18 17.49 12.58
CA ASP A 158 7.37 18.31 12.88
C ASP A 158 8.64 17.50 12.53
N LEU A 159 9.27 17.83 11.39
CA LEU A 159 10.43 17.09 10.91
C LEU A 159 11.64 17.24 11.83
N ASP A 160 11.89 18.42 12.39
CA ASP A 160 13.02 18.64 13.28
C ASP A 160 12.91 17.77 14.54
N ALA A 161 11.71 17.73 15.14
CA ALA A 161 11.47 16.90 16.32
C ALA A 161 11.52 15.40 16.00
N ALA A 162 10.88 14.96 14.90
CA ALA A 162 10.85 13.55 14.50
C ALA A 162 12.25 13.03 14.14
N VAL A 163 13.06 13.81 13.41
CA VAL A 163 14.44 13.47 13.08
C VAL A 163 15.29 13.36 14.34
N ARG A 164 15.18 14.31 15.29
CA ARG A 164 15.90 14.22 16.57
C ARG A 164 15.56 12.95 17.34
N ILE A 165 14.28 12.57 17.40
CA ILE A 165 13.82 11.33 18.05
C ILE A 165 14.45 10.11 17.38
N ALA A 166 14.40 10.03 16.05
CA ALA A 166 14.91 8.90 15.29
C ALA A 166 16.43 8.76 15.42
N HIS A 167 17.17 9.86 15.20
CA HIS A 167 18.63 9.86 15.19
C HIS A 167 19.23 9.61 16.57
N ALA A 168 18.55 10.02 17.66
CA ALA A 168 18.97 9.68 19.03
C ALA A 168 19.01 8.15 19.29
N ALA A 169 18.31 7.36 18.46
CA ALA A 169 18.28 5.90 18.54
C ALA A 169 18.93 5.20 17.33
N ASP A 170 19.71 5.93 16.51
CA ASP A 170 20.34 5.44 15.27
C ASP A 170 19.33 4.86 14.27
N VAL A 171 18.15 5.49 14.17
CA VAL A 171 17.09 5.13 13.22
C VAL A 171 17.15 6.03 11.99
N ARG A 172 17.13 5.43 10.79
CA ARG A 172 17.05 6.19 9.54
C ARG A 172 15.68 6.83 9.36
N VAL A 173 15.63 8.06 8.85
CA VAL A 173 14.38 8.74 8.49
C VAL A 173 14.21 8.81 6.98
N ALA A 174 13.05 8.38 6.48
CA ALA A 174 12.60 8.62 5.12
C ALA A 174 11.33 9.46 5.11
N VAL A 175 11.28 10.48 4.25
CA VAL A 175 10.10 11.34 4.09
C VAL A 175 9.60 11.26 2.66
N ASP A 176 8.32 10.91 2.49
CA ASP A 176 7.60 11.18 1.24
C ASP A 176 7.26 12.67 1.16
N ASN A 177 7.95 13.36 0.24
CA ASN A 177 7.86 14.81 0.04
C ASN A 177 7.05 15.16 -1.23
N THR A 178 6.20 14.24 -1.71
CA THR A 178 5.47 14.38 -2.98
C THR A 178 4.64 15.66 -3.09
N VAL A 179 3.97 16.07 -2.01
CA VAL A 179 3.01 17.19 -2.02
C VAL A 179 3.64 18.54 -1.68
N ALA A 180 4.67 18.57 -0.82
CA ALA A 180 5.39 19.79 -0.52
C ALA A 180 6.43 20.10 -1.60
N THR A 181 7.05 19.06 -2.17
CA THR A 181 8.13 19.14 -3.17
C THR A 181 9.37 19.89 -2.61
N PRO A 182 10.52 19.86 -3.31
CA PRO A 182 11.68 20.65 -2.90
C PRO A 182 11.41 22.18 -2.92
N VAL A 183 10.30 22.62 -3.52
CA VAL A 183 9.91 24.03 -3.59
C VAL A 183 9.46 24.54 -2.22
N LEU A 184 8.69 23.75 -1.47
CA LEU A 184 8.08 24.19 -0.22
C LEU A 184 8.79 23.61 1.00
N THR A 185 9.32 22.40 0.92
CA THR A 185 10.08 21.78 2.01
C THR A 185 11.25 21.00 1.42
N ARG A 186 12.45 21.20 1.96
CA ARG A 186 13.63 20.39 1.65
C ARG A 186 13.95 19.54 2.88
N PRO A 187 13.44 18.31 2.99
CA PRO A 187 13.54 17.53 4.23
C PRO A 187 14.99 17.24 4.64
N ILE A 188 15.93 17.17 3.69
CA ILE A 188 17.36 16.97 3.99
C ILE A 188 17.92 18.10 4.87
N ASP A 189 17.42 19.34 4.71
CA ASP A 189 17.83 20.47 5.57
C ASP A 189 17.41 20.27 7.04
N PHE A 190 16.43 19.40 7.30
CA PHE A 190 15.98 19.00 8.64
C PHE A 190 16.66 17.72 9.14
N GLY A 191 17.66 17.21 8.42
CA GLY A 191 18.40 15.99 8.78
C GLY A 191 17.77 14.69 8.28
N VAL A 192 16.77 14.73 7.41
CA VAL A 192 16.17 13.52 6.82
C VAL A 192 17.19 12.80 5.93
N ASP A 193 17.30 11.48 6.07
CA ASP A 193 18.31 10.68 5.37
C ASP A 193 17.91 10.33 3.92
N LEU A 194 16.60 10.12 3.69
CA LEU A 194 16.03 9.77 2.39
C LEU A 194 14.76 10.60 2.10
N VAL A 195 14.68 11.20 0.93
CA VAL A 195 13.50 11.88 0.43
C VAL A 195 12.92 11.11 -0.72
N VAL A 196 11.64 10.77 -0.64
CA VAL A 196 10.93 10.01 -1.66
C VAL A 196 9.90 10.91 -2.34
N HIS A 197 9.77 10.75 -3.65
CA HIS A 197 8.78 11.44 -4.45
C HIS A 197 8.04 10.46 -5.36
N SER A 198 6.72 10.63 -5.43
CA SER A 198 5.98 10.29 -6.64
C SER A 198 6.19 11.41 -7.67
N ALA A 199 7.24 11.28 -8.48
CA ALA A 199 7.56 12.23 -9.55
C ALA A 199 6.45 12.40 -10.61
N THR A 200 5.50 11.47 -10.68
CA THR A 200 4.22 11.58 -11.40
C THR A 200 3.44 12.87 -11.09
N LYS A 201 3.58 13.40 -9.87
CA LYS A 201 2.75 14.50 -9.34
C LYS A 201 3.34 15.85 -9.71
N TYR A 202 3.59 16.74 -8.75
CA TYR A 202 4.06 18.09 -9.02
C TYR A 202 5.40 18.15 -9.78
N LEU A 203 6.32 17.20 -9.58
CA LEU A 203 7.61 17.19 -10.26
C LEU A 203 7.44 17.16 -11.78
N ASN A 204 6.70 16.21 -12.33
CA ASN A 204 6.28 16.25 -13.73
C ASN A 204 5.24 17.35 -13.96
N GLY A 205 4.09 17.24 -13.29
CA GLY A 205 3.06 18.27 -13.22
C GLY A 205 2.13 18.41 -14.43
N HIS A 206 2.21 17.52 -15.41
CA HIS A 206 1.46 17.61 -16.67
C HIS A 206 0.51 16.43 -16.91
N GLY A 207 0.35 15.53 -15.93
CA GLY A 207 -0.60 14.42 -15.99
C GLY A 207 -0.24 13.30 -16.99
N ASP A 208 0.99 13.29 -17.51
CA ASP A 208 1.41 12.48 -18.66
C ASP A 208 2.67 11.62 -18.42
N VAL A 209 3.22 11.60 -17.20
CA VAL A 209 4.38 10.78 -16.82
C VAL A 209 4.09 10.04 -15.53
N LEU A 210 4.33 8.73 -15.51
CA LEU A 210 4.41 7.92 -14.29
C LEU A 210 5.89 7.77 -13.90
N ALA A 211 6.28 8.29 -12.73
CA ALA A 211 7.66 8.25 -12.27
C ALA A 211 7.76 8.33 -10.74
N GLY A 212 8.88 7.84 -10.21
CA GLY A 212 9.27 8.02 -8.82
C GLY A 212 10.72 8.47 -8.70
N ALA A 213 11.08 9.03 -7.56
CA ALA A 213 12.46 9.37 -7.25
C ALA A 213 12.76 9.09 -5.77
N VAL A 214 13.99 8.70 -5.48
CA VAL A 214 14.54 8.77 -4.12
C VAL A 214 15.80 9.61 -4.18
N VAL A 215 15.91 10.60 -3.30
CA VAL A 215 17.12 11.40 -3.07
C VAL A 215 17.68 11.02 -1.70
N THR A 216 18.99 10.84 -1.59
CA THR A 216 19.65 10.57 -0.30
C THR A 216 20.51 11.72 0.16
N ALA A 217 20.57 11.95 1.47
CA ALA A 217 21.52 12.87 2.09
C ALA A 217 22.97 12.34 2.03
N ARG A 218 23.17 11.02 1.93
CA ARG A 218 24.51 10.39 1.88
C ARG A 218 24.51 9.05 1.12
N ALA A 219 25.51 8.85 0.27
CA ALA A 219 25.70 7.58 -0.43
C ALA A 219 26.36 6.53 0.48
N ASP A 220 25.57 5.95 1.39
CA ASP A 220 26.01 4.93 2.35
C ASP A 220 25.68 3.49 1.88
N PRO A 221 26.05 2.43 2.63
CA PRO A 221 25.78 1.05 2.22
C PRO A 221 24.30 0.69 2.04
N PHE A 222 23.37 1.44 2.67
CA PHE A 222 21.95 1.23 2.44
C PHE A 222 21.51 1.79 1.08
N TRP A 223 22.00 2.99 0.75
CA TRP A 223 21.82 3.56 -0.58
C TRP A 223 22.36 2.63 -1.69
N GLU A 224 23.55 2.04 -1.49
CA GLU A 224 24.09 1.05 -2.43
C GLU A 224 23.21 -0.17 -2.60
N ARG A 225 22.61 -0.64 -1.52
CA ARG A 225 21.68 -1.77 -1.57
C ARG A 225 20.43 -1.44 -2.36
N MET A 226 19.89 -0.24 -2.19
CA MET A 226 18.78 0.25 -3.02
C MET A 226 19.18 0.36 -4.49
N ARG A 227 20.39 0.86 -4.80
CA ARG A 227 20.94 0.90 -6.17
C ARG A 227 21.00 -0.49 -6.80
N VAL A 228 21.54 -1.46 -6.07
CA VAL A 228 21.58 -2.87 -6.51
C VAL A 228 20.17 -3.39 -6.72
N TRP A 229 19.25 -3.14 -5.78
CA TRP A 229 17.86 -3.60 -5.90
C TRP A 229 17.20 -3.07 -7.17
N ARG A 230 17.24 -1.74 -7.39
CA ARG A 230 16.69 -1.08 -8.59
C ARG A 230 17.24 -1.69 -9.87
N ARG A 231 18.56 -1.92 -9.92
CA ARG A 231 19.23 -2.55 -11.05
C ARG A 231 18.73 -3.98 -11.28
N THR A 232 18.60 -4.79 -10.24
CA THR A 232 18.28 -6.22 -10.38
C THR A 232 16.79 -6.49 -10.60
N SER A 233 15.91 -5.65 -10.06
CA SER A 233 14.47 -5.77 -10.24
C SER A 233 13.95 -5.14 -11.53
N GLY A 234 14.73 -4.21 -12.11
CA GLY A 234 14.34 -3.48 -13.31
C GLY A 234 13.26 -2.42 -13.08
N SER A 235 13.06 -1.94 -11.85
CA SER A 235 12.11 -0.85 -11.55
C SER A 235 12.63 0.54 -11.97
N VAL A 236 12.94 0.70 -13.25
CA VAL A 236 13.64 1.86 -13.82
C VAL A 236 12.69 2.66 -14.72
N LEU A 237 12.88 3.97 -14.77
CA LEU A 237 12.08 4.85 -15.61
C LEU A 237 12.52 4.73 -17.09
N GLY A 238 11.62 4.87 -18.06
CA GLY A 238 12.02 4.93 -19.47
C GLY A 238 12.76 6.24 -19.79
N PRO A 239 13.66 6.27 -20.80
CA PRO A 239 14.43 7.47 -21.14
C PRO A 239 13.55 8.62 -21.65
N PHE A 240 12.46 8.32 -22.36
CA PHE A 240 11.52 9.35 -22.81
C PHE A 240 10.77 9.99 -21.63
N GLU A 241 10.32 9.18 -20.68
CA GLU A 241 9.66 9.63 -19.46
C GLU A 241 10.62 10.44 -18.56
N ALA A 242 11.90 10.05 -18.47
CA ALA A 242 12.90 10.82 -17.76
C ALA A 242 13.11 12.22 -18.38
N TRP A 243 13.13 12.29 -19.71
CA TRP A 243 13.20 13.56 -20.43
C TRP A 243 11.96 14.43 -20.21
N LEU A 244 10.75 13.84 -20.26
CA LEU A 244 9.50 14.54 -19.97
C LEU A 244 9.45 15.05 -18.53
N LEU A 245 9.90 14.24 -17.57
CA LEU A 245 10.01 14.64 -16.17
C LEU A 245 10.91 15.87 -16.01
N GLN A 246 12.10 15.86 -16.63
CA GLN A 246 12.98 17.03 -16.63
C GLN A 246 12.32 18.26 -17.27
N ARG A 247 11.63 18.08 -18.41
CA ARG A 247 10.85 19.14 -19.05
C ARG A 247 9.81 19.73 -18.10
N GLY A 248 9.07 18.87 -17.39
CA GLY A 248 8.09 19.27 -16.38
C GLY A 248 8.71 20.04 -15.22
N MET A 249 9.86 19.60 -14.72
CA MET A 249 10.55 20.25 -13.59
C MET A 249 11.03 21.67 -13.89
N ARG A 250 11.25 22.04 -15.17
CA ARG A 250 11.64 23.41 -15.55
C ARG A 250 10.61 24.47 -15.15
N THR A 251 9.34 24.11 -15.00
CA THR A 251 8.26 25.02 -14.55
C THR A 251 7.79 24.72 -13.13
N LEU A 252 8.48 23.85 -12.38
CA LEU A 252 8.08 23.37 -11.07
C LEU A 252 7.78 24.51 -10.07
N PHE A 253 8.72 25.44 -9.90
CA PHE A 253 8.59 26.55 -8.96
C PHE A 253 7.39 27.45 -9.28
N LEU A 254 7.21 27.79 -10.55
CA LEU A 254 6.07 28.60 -11.00
C LEU A 254 4.73 27.89 -10.72
N ARG A 255 4.64 26.62 -11.09
CA ARG A 255 3.41 25.83 -10.94
C ARG A 255 3.04 25.61 -9.48
N VAL A 256 4.00 25.18 -8.64
CA VAL A 256 3.74 24.85 -7.23
C VAL A 256 3.37 26.09 -6.43
N ARG A 257 4.07 27.22 -6.61
CA ARG A 257 3.71 28.48 -5.94
C ARG A 257 2.32 28.94 -6.35
N ARG A 258 2.03 28.96 -7.65
CA ARG A 258 0.72 29.35 -8.16
C ARG A 258 -0.40 28.47 -7.63
N ALA A 259 -0.23 27.14 -7.68
CA ALA A 259 -1.21 26.20 -7.13
C ALA A 259 -1.41 26.40 -5.63
N SER A 260 -0.33 26.68 -4.89
CA SER A 260 -0.41 26.95 -3.45
C SER A 260 -1.12 28.26 -3.12
N GLU A 261 -0.85 29.33 -3.85
CA GLU A 261 -1.54 30.62 -3.69
C GLU A 261 -3.04 30.47 -3.97
N THR A 262 -3.39 29.79 -5.06
CA THR A 262 -4.77 29.49 -5.42
C THR A 262 -5.44 28.62 -4.36
N ALA A 263 -4.77 27.58 -3.86
CA ALA A 263 -5.31 26.72 -2.81
C ALA A 263 -5.58 27.47 -1.51
N LEU A 264 -4.69 28.38 -1.10
CA LEU A 264 -4.92 29.23 0.07
C LEU A 264 -6.13 30.16 -0.13
N ALA A 265 -6.30 30.73 -1.33
CA ALA A 265 -7.46 31.56 -1.64
C ALA A 265 -8.78 30.76 -1.57
N VAL A 266 -8.81 29.56 -2.17
CA VAL A 266 -9.95 28.64 -2.11
C VAL A 266 -10.23 28.22 -0.66
N ALA A 267 -9.19 27.81 0.08
CA ALA A 267 -9.34 27.37 1.47
C ALA A 267 -9.92 28.48 2.36
N ARG A 268 -9.44 29.72 2.23
CA ARG A 268 -9.97 30.89 2.97
C ARG A 268 -11.41 31.22 2.62
N HIS A 269 -11.78 31.08 1.34
CA HIS A 269 -13.16 31.32 0.91
C HIS A 269 -14.14 30.32 1.57
N PHE A 270 -13.74 29.06 1.65
CA PHE A 270 -14.59 27.99 2.16
C PHE A 270 -14.47 27.75 3.68
N GLU A 271 -13.52 28.40 4.37
CA GLU A 271 -13.38 28.31 5.82
C GLU A 271 -14.63 28.86 6.51
N GLY A 272 -15.34 28.00 7.26
CA GLY A 272 -16.60 28.36 7.91
C GLY A 272 -17.84 28.35 7.00
N HIS A 273 -17.73 27.87 5.76
CA HIS A 273 -18.86 27.77 4.83
C HIS A 273 -19.96 26.82 5.36
N PRO A 274 -21.26 27.18 5.32
CA PRO A 274 -22.33 26.43 6.00
C PRO A 274 -22.61 25.03 5.43
N ALA A 275 -22.20 24.74 4.20
CA ALA A 275 -22.30 23.41 3.61
C ALA A 275 -21.14 22.47 3.99
N LEU A 276 -20.12 22.97 4.69
CA LEU A 276 -18.91 22.24 5.04
C LEU A 276 -18.78 22.09 6.56
N SER A 277 -18.35 20.92 7.02
CA SER A 277 -18.01 20.67 8.41
C SER A 277 -16.55 21.04 8.74
N ALA A 278 -15.67 21.01 7.73
CA ALA A 278 -14.28 21.44 7.86
C ALA A 278 -13.63 21.75 6.50
N VAL A 279 -12.63 22.62 6.52
CA VAL A 279 -11.62 22.76 5.46
C VAL A 279 -10.28 22.34 6.06
N LEU A 280 -9.64 21.35 5.44
CA LEU A 280 -8.35 20.81 5.87
C LEU A 280 -7.29 21.38 4.92
N TYR A 281 -6.55 22.38 5.40
CA TYR A 281 -5.45 22.97 4.65
C TYR A 281 -4.38 23.51 5.62
N PRO A 282 -3.11 23.08 5.52
CA PRO A 282 -2.05 23.52 6.46
C PRO A 282 -1.83 25.04 6.50
N GLY A 283 -2.21 25.77 5.45
CA GLY A 283 -2.09 27.22 5.39
C GLY A 283 -3.17 28.01 6.15
N LEU A 284 -4.20 27.35 6.68
CA LEU A 284 -5.22 27.99 7.52
C LEU A 284 -4.77 27.99 8.99
N PRO A 285 -4.89 29.12 9.73
CA PRO A 285 -4.58 29.17 11.16
C PRO A 285 -5.42 28.21 12.02
N SER A 286 -6.59 27.79 11.54
CA SER A 286 -7.45 26.81 12.20
C SER A 286 -6.93 25.37 12.09
N HIS A 287 -5.97 25.11 11.19
CA HIS A 287 -5.41 23.79 11.00
C HIS A 287 -4.49 23.42 12.18
N PRO A 288 -4.66 22.25 12.82
CA PRO A 288 -3.87 21.87 14.00
C PRO A 288 -2.34 21.89 13.78
N GLY A 289 -1.91 21.58 12.55
CA GLY A 289 -0.51 21.60 12.14
C GLY A 289 0.00 22.95 11.59
N HIS A 290 -0.79 24.02 11.62
CA HIS A 290 -0.45 25.29 10.96
C HIS A 290 0.89 25.87 11.43
N ASP A 291 1.10 25.95 12.74
CA ASP A 291 2.30 26.53 13.31
C ASP A 291 3.57 25.77 12.90
N ILE A 292 3.48 24.43 12.79
CA ILE A 292 4.58 23.60 12.29
C ILE A 292 4.79 23.86 10.80
N ALA A 293 3.71 23.83 10.02
CA ALA A 293 3.76 24.09 8.59
C ALA A 293 4.37 25.46 8.27
N ALA A 294 4.01 26.51 9.00
CA ALA A 294 4.49 27.87 8.79
C ALA A 294 6.00 28.02 9.09
N ARG A 295 6.55 27.20 9.98
CA ARG A 295 8.00 27.17 10.27
C ARG A 295 8.78 26.28 9.31
N GLN A 296 8.18 25.18 8.85
CA GLN A 296 8.83 24.15 8.04
C GLN A 296 8.70 24.36 6.52
N MET A 297 7.60 24.97 6.08
CA MET A 297 7.29 25.18 4.66
C MET A 297 7.61 26.62 4.24
N SER A 298 8.16 26.77 3.04
CA SER A 298 8.58 28.06 2.48
C SER A 298 7.77 28.41 1.23
N GLY A 299 7.27 29.64 1.15
CA GLY A 299 6.60 30.15 -0.05
C GLY A 299 5.22 29.56 -0.35
N GLY A 300 4.61 28.80 0.57
CA GLY A 300 3.28 28.23 0.42
C GLY A 300 3.06 26.96 1.24
N PHE A 301 1.87 26.38 1.10
CA PHE A 301 1.38 25.21 1.85
C PHE A 301 0.83 24.10 0.94
N SER A 302 1.37 23.99 -0.28
CA SER A 302 0.94 23.09 -1.37
C SER A 302 -0.38 23.49 -2.02
N GLY A 303 -0.64 22.95 -3.21
CA GLY A 303 -1.93 23.06 -3.90
C GLY A 303 -2.94 21.99 -3.47
N MET A 304 -2.64 21.24 -2.40
CA MET A 304 -3.49 20.19 -1.89
C MET A 304 -4.32 20.68 -0.71
N LEU A 305 -5.65 20.56 -0.81
CA LEU A 305 -6.56 20.77 0.32
C LEU A 305 -7.68 19.72 0.29
N SER A 306 -8.36 19.55 1.42
CA SER A 306 -9.56 18.70 1.51
C SER A 306 -10.69 19.47 2.14
N ILE A 307 -11.92 19.17 1.75
CA ILE A 307 -13.14 19.69 2.37
C ILE A 307 -13.95 18.52 2.93
N ARG A 308 -14.61 18.73 4.05
CA ARG A 308 -15.56 17.79 4.63
C ARG A 308 -16.97 18.32 4.46
N VAL A 309 -17.81 17.57 3.77
CA VAL A 309 -19.16 18.02 3.39
C VAL A 309 -20.13 17.70 4.52
N ALA A 310 -20.81 18.72 5.06
CA ALA A 310 -21.65 18.55 6.26
C ALA A 310 -22.81 17.55 6.09
N GLY A 311 -23.23 17.29 4.85
CA GLY A 311 -24.30 16.33 4.53
C GLY A 311 -23.89 14.85 4.55
N GLY A 312 -22.62 14.52 4.75
CA GLY A 312 -22.13 13.13 4.74
C GLY A 312 -21.75 12.61 3.35
N GLU A 313 -21.59 11.29 3.23
CA GLU A 313 -21.03 10.60 2.05
C GLU A 313 -21.78 10.89 0.74
N ARG A 314 -23.10 10.69 0.75
CA ARG A 314 -23.94 10.84 -0.44
C ARG A 314 -23.89 12.27 -0.97
N GLU A 315 -23.93 13.24 -0.08
CA GLU A 315 -23.80 14.66 -0.38
C GLU A 315 -22.40 15.02 -0.89
N ALA A 316 -21.34 14.46 -0.28
CA ALA A 316 -19.98 14.60 -0.79
C ALA A 316 -19.85 14.08 -2.23
N MET A 317 -20.37 12.87 -2.50
CA MET A 317 -20.40 12.33 -3.87
C MET A 317 -21.21 13.19 -4.83
N THR A 318 -22.32 13.78 -4.36
CA THR A 318 -23.14 14.69 -5.18
C THR A 318 -22.35 15.95 -5.55
N VAL A 319 -21.66 16.56 -4.59
CA VAL A 319 -20.80 17.74 -4.84
C VAL A 319 -19.71 17.42 -5.86
N ALA A 320 -18.98 16.31 -5.68
CA ALA A 320 -17.99 15.87 -6.67
C ALA A 320 -18.60 15.59 -8.05
N GLY A 321 -19.83 15.08 -8.09
CA GLY A 321 -20.63 14.86 -9.30
C GLY A 321 -21.12 16.14 -9.98
N SER A 322 -21.29 17.22 -9.23
CA SER A 322 -21.82 18.49 -9.73
C SER A 322 -20.75 19.49 -10.17
N ALA A 323 -19.50 19.34 -9.73
CA ALA A 323 -18.40 20.17 -10.18
C ALA A 323 -18.17 20.02 -11.70
N THR A 324 -17.89 21.13 -12.37
CA THR A 324 -17.77 21.21 -13.85
C THR A 324 -16.37 21.61 -14.31
N LEU A 325 -15.66 22.41 -13.51
CA LEU A 325 -14.27 22.77 -13.75
C LEU A 325 -13.33 21.78 -13.06
N PHE A 326 -13.61 21.44 -11.80
CA PHE A 326 -12.91 20.34 -11.14
C PHE A 326 -13.25 19.01 -11.83
N LYS A 327 -12.22 18.31 -12.30
CA LYS A 327 -12.40 16.98 -12.92
C LYS A 327 -12.38 15.91 -11.85
N ARG A 328 -13.32 14.97 -11.92
CA ARG A 328 -13.31 13.76 -11.09
C ARG A 328 -12.21 12.85 -11.59
N GLY A 329 -11.12 12.72 -10.83
CA GLY A 329 -9.98 11.93 -11.24
C GLY A 329 -9.05 11.59 -10.09
N THR A 330 -8.54 10.36 -10.11
CA THR A 330 -7.46 9.94 -9.22
C THR A 330 -6.14 10.53 -9.71
N SER A 331 -5.24 10.85 -8.76
CA SER A 331 -3.99 11.61 -8.91
C SER A 331 -4.12 13.07 -8.41
N LEU A 332 -3.02 13.82 -8.51
CA LEU A 332 -2.87 15.18 -8.01
C LEU A 332 -1.63 15.85 -8.62
N GLY A 333 -1.49 17.16 -8.42
CA GLY A 333 -0.30 17.94 -8.75
C GLY A 333 -0.12 18.26 -10.23
N GLY A 334 -1.14 18.00 -11.05
CA GLY A 334 -1.22 18.41 -12.45
C GLY A 334 -1.51 19.92 -12.62
N VAL A 335 -1.63 20.36 -13.86
CA VAL A 335 -2.03 21.75 -14.17
C VAL A 335 -3.54 21.96 -14.08
N GLU A 336 -4.30 20.89 -14.19
CA GLU A 336 -5.75 20.83 -14.07
C GLU A 336 -6.19 20.55 -12.62
N SER A 337 -7.28 21.19 -12.22
CA SER A 337 -7.88 20.95 -10.91
C SER A 337 -8.67 19.65 -10.85
N LEU A 338 -8.44 18.83 -9.81
CA LEU A 338 -9.09 17.54 -9.60
C LEU A 338 -9.87 17.51 -8.28
N ILE A 339 -10.99 16.79 -8.27
CA ILE A 339 -11.81 16.49 -7.09
C ILE A 339 -11.98 14.98 -6.95
N GLU A 340 -11.81 14.45 -5.74
CA GLU A 340 -11.90 13.01 -5.50
C GLU A 340 -12.52 12.70 -4.13
N HIS A 341 -13.53 11.84 -4.11
CA HIS A 341 -14.01 11.21 -2.90
C HIS A 341 -13.05 10.08 -2.50
N ARG A 342 -12.34 10.26 -1.38
CA ARG A 342 -11.20 9.40 -1.03
C ARG A 342 -11.62 8.02 -0.54
N LYS A 343 -12.66 7.94 0.30
CA LYS A 343 -13.11 6.66 0.84
C LYS A 343 -13.54 5.68 -0.25
N SER A 344 -14.25 6.14 -1.29
CA SER A 344 -14.63 5.26 -2.41
C SER A 344 -13.44 4.75 -3.23
N THR A 345 -12.31 5.46 -3.21
CA THR A 345 -11.09 5.06 -3.93
C THR A 345 -10.24 4.09 -3.11
N GLU A 346 -10.21 4.26 -1.79
CA GLU A 346 -9.42 3.43 -0.87
C GLU A 346 -10.16 2.16 -0.42
N GLY A 347 -11.49 2.18 -0.41
CA GLY A 347 -12.37 1.08 0.00
C GLY A 347 -12.85 1.18 1.46
N ALA A 348 -13.67 0.21 1.88
CA ALA A 348 -14.39 0.24 3.16
C ALA A 348 -13.49 0.30 4.41
N SER A 349 -12.23 -0.15 4.30
CA SER A 349 -11.24 -0.14 5.40
C SER A 349 -10.44 1.17 5.49
N SER A 350 -10.75 2.15 4.65
CA SER A 350 -10.11 3.47 4.70
C SER A 350 -10.38 4.15 6.05
N PRO A 351 -9.36 4.72 6.71
CA PRO A 351 -9.54 5.54 7.90
C PRO A 351 -10.02 6.96 7.58
N VAL A 352 -10.20 7.30 6.29
CA VAL A 352 -10.57 8.63 5.83
C VAL A 352 -12.08 8.86 6.05
N PRO A 353 -12.50 10.04 6.54
CA PRO A 353 -13.91 10.36 6.70
C PRO A 353 -14.73 10.20 5.41
N ASP A 354 -15.93 9.67 5.55
CA ASP A 354 -16.87 9.39 4.45
C ASP A 354 -17.37 10.65 3.77
N ASP A 355 -17.24 11.81 4.42
CA ASP A 355 -17.65 13.11 3.91
C ASP A 355 -16.51 13.89 3.22
N LEU A 356 -15.32 13.29 3.10
CA LEU A 356 -14.12 13.98 2.64
C LEU A 356 -14.00 13.97 1.10
N LEU A 357 -13.87 15.17 0.54
CA LEU A 357 -13.46 15.40 -0.84
C LEU A 357 -12.05 16.00 -0.82
N ARG A 358 -11.13 15.33 -1.50
CA ARG A 358 -9.78 15.83 -1.72
C ARG A 358 -9.76 16.67 -2.99
N LEU A 359 -9.16 17.84 -2.91
CA LEU A 359 -8.95 18.75 -4.03
C LEU A 359 -7.45 18.83 -4.36
N SER A 360 -7.12 18.63 -5.63
CA SER A 360 -5.82 19.01 -6.20
C SER A 360 -6.03 20.29 -6.97
N ILE A 361 -5.52 21.42 -6.48
CA ILE A 361 -5.65 22.72 -7.14
C ILE A 361 -4.61 22.83 -8.25
N GLY A 362 -5.10 23.12 -9.45
CA GLY A 362 -4.33 23.37 -10.66
C GLY A 362 -3.95 24.84 -10.84
N LEU A 363 -3.85 25.27 -12.10
CA LEU A 363 -3.42 26.62 -12.49
C LEU A 363 -4.56 27.53 -12.93
N GLU A 364 -5.81 27.07 -12.84
CA GLU A 364 -6.98 27.89 -13.09
C GLU A 364 -7.05 29.10 -12.14
N THR A 365 -7.86 30.10 -12.46
CA THR A 365 -8.03 31.26 -11.58
C THR A 365 -8.83 30.87 -10.33
N PRO A 366 -8.48 31.42 -9.15
CA PRO A 366 -9.18 31.13 -7.91
C PRO A 366 -10.69 31.40 -8.01
N ASP A 367 -11.09 32.52 -8.62
CA ASP A 367 -12.51 32.88 -8.76
C ASP A 367 -13.33 31.83 -9.53
N ASN A 368 -12.76 31.22 -10.56
CA ASN A 368 -13.45 30.19 -11.34
C ASN A 368 -13.57 28.88 -10.53
N LEU A 369 -12.53 28.49 -9.80
CA LEU A 369 -12.57 27.32 -8.93
C LEU A 369 -13.55 27.50 -7.77
N ILE A 370 -13.57 28.69 -7.16
CA ILE A 370 -14.53 29.06 -6.12
C ILE A 370 -15.95 29.02 -6.69
N THR A 371 -16.19 29.64 -7.84
CA THR A 371 -17.52 29.67 -8.48
C THR A 371 -18.03 28.26 -8.80
N ASP A 372 -17.17 27.39 -9.32
CA ASP A 372 -17.52 26.00 -9.62
C ASP A 372 -17.89 25.21 -8.35
N LEU A 373 -17.08 25.34 -7.29
CA LEU A 373 -17.31 24.63 -6.04
C LEU A 373 -18.52 25.17 -5.26
N GLU A 374 -18.75 26.49 -5.28
CA GLU A 374 -19.98 27.13 -4.77
C GLU A 374 -21.22 26.56 -5.46
N ALA A 375 -21.22 26.52 -6.80
CA ALA A 375 -22.33 25.96 -7.57
C ALA A 375 -22.56 24.48 -7.21
N ALA A 376 -21.49 23.70 -7.02
CA ALA A 376 -21.58 22.31 -6.60
C ALA A 376 -22.11 22.13 -5.16
N LEU A 377 -21.88 23.10 -4.27
CA LEU A 377 -22.34 23.08 -2.87
C LEU A 377 -23.74 23.66 -2.66
N GLN A 378 -24.28 24.44 -3.60
CA GLN A 378 -25.63 25.04 -3.51
C GLN A 378 -26.76 24.05 -3.14
N PRO A 379 -26.82 22.83 -3.69
CA PRO A 379 -27.88 21.87 -3.34
C PRO A 379 -27.89 21.52 -1.84
N ILE A 380 -26.72 21.55 -1.20
CA ILE A 380 -26.56 21.25 0.23
C ILE A 380 -26.93 22.48 1.07
N ALA A 381 -26.45 23.67 0.70
CA ALA A 381 -26.72 24.90 1.42
C ALA A 381 -28.23 25.20 1.53
N ARG A 382 -29.02 24.86 0.51
CA ARG A 382 -30.49 25.01 0.51
C ARG A 382 -31.21 23.99 1.40
N ALA A 383 -30.64 22.80 1.60
CA ALA A 383 -31.20 21.78 2.49
C ALA A 383 -30.89 22.04 3.98
N GLY A 384 -29.86 22.84 4.28
CA GLY A 384 -29.40 23.18 5.63
C GLY A 384 -30.20 24.25 6.37
N GLY A 385 -31.16 24.93 5.72
CA GLY A 385 -31.97 26.01 6.32
C GLY A 385 -33.01 25.60 7.36
N GLY A 386 -33.02 24.34 7.82
CA GLY A 386 -34.08 23.83 8.71
C GLY A 386 -33.78 22.55 9.49
N ARG A 387 -32.52 22.16 9.66
CA ARG A 387 -32.18 21.03 10.53
C ARG A 387 -31.04 21.44 11.45
N GLY A 388 -31.33 21.49 12.75
CA GLY A 388 -30.34 21.69 13.81
C GLY A 388 -29.27 20.58 13.80
N PRO A 389 -28.25 20.66 14.67
CA PRO A 389 -27.13 19.73 14.67
C PRO A 389 -27.66 18.30 14.64
N ILE A 390 -27.34 17.58 13.56
CA ILE A 390 -27.58 16.15 13.50
C ILE A 390 -26.57 15.57 14.46
N GLU A 391 -27.01 15.28 15.69
CA GLU A 391 -26.30 14.36 16.57
C GLU A 391 -25.93 13.11 15.75
N PRO A 392 -24.72 12.56 15.91
CA PRO A 392 -24.34 11.34 15.22
C PRO A 392 -25.43 10.30 15.51
N ARG A 393 -26.21 9.96 14.47
CA ARG A 393 -27.23 8.93 14.57
C ARG A 393 -26.50 7.64 14.92
N SER A 394 -26.54 7.26 16.20
CA SER A 394 -26.39 5.87 16.58
C SER A 394 -27.58 5.15 15.94
N VAL A 395 -27.36 4.54 14.78
CA VAL A 395 -28.25 3.49 14.31
C VAL A 395 -28.32 2.47 15.46
N PRO A 396 -29.50 2.05 15.95
CA PRO A 396 -29.57 0.93 16.87
C PRO A 396 -29.01 -0.28 16.11
N SER A 397 -27.74 -0.59 16.32
CA SER A 397 -27.13 -1.76 15.71
C SER A 397 -27.75 -2.96 16.40
N THR A 398 -28.58 -3.70 15.68
CA THR A 398 -28.99 -5.02 16.16
C THR A 398 -27.72 -5.86 16.36
N LEU A 399 -27.77 -6.90 17.20
CA LEU A 399 -26.59 -7.73 17.44
C LEU A 399 -26.00 -8.29 16.13
N ILE A 400 -26.86 -8.57 15.14
CA ILE A 400 -26.44 -8.98 13.79
C ILE A 400 -25.69 -7.88 13.04
N ASP A 401 -26.04 -6.60 13.18
CA ASP A 401 -25.31 -5.48 12.56
C ASP A 401 -23.94 -5.28 13.21
N VAL A 402 -23.85 -5.40 14.54
CA VAL A 402 -22.56 -5.34 15.27
C VAL A 402 -21.66 -6.48 14.82
N VAL A 403 -22.19 -7.70 14.76
CA VAL A 403 -21.45 -8.89 14.33
C VAL A 403 -21.05 -8.78 12.86
N ALA A 404 -21.92 -8.31 11.98
CA ALA A 404 -21.61 -8.10 10.56
C ALA A 404 -20.45 -7.11 10.36
N ASN A 405 -20.47 -5.99 11.10
CA ASN A 405 -19.39 -5.02 11.04
C ASN A 405 -18.06 -5.60 11.54
N VAL A 406 -18.06 -6.37 12.63
CA VAL A 406 -16.85 -7.02 13.13
C VAL A 406 -16.34 -8.09 12.15
N VAL A 407 -17.24 -8.88 11.54
CA VAL A 407 -16.86 -9.84 10.50
C VAL A 407 -16.21 -9.12 9.33
N GLU A 408 -16.79 -8.03 8.85
CA GLU A 408 -16.25 -7.26 7.72
C GLU A 408 -14.89 -6.62 8.04
N GLN A 409 -14.71 -6.08 9.25
CA GLN A 409 -13.48 -5.37 9.63
C GLN A 409 -12.34 -6.28 10.07
N ARG A 410 -12.64 -7.38 10.77
CA ARG A 410 -11.63 -8.22 11.45
C ARG A 410 -11.50 -9.61 10.87
N VAL A 411 -12.53 -10.13 10.19
CA VAL A 411 -12.57 -11.51 9.69
C VAL A 411 -12.42 -11.58 8.16
N ALA A 412 -13.19 -10.78 7.44
CA ALA A 412 -13.22 -10.78 5.98
C ALA A 412 -11.85 -10.50 5.33
N PRO A 413 -10.99 -9.58 5.82
CA PRO A 413 -9.74 -9.26 5.14
C PRO A 413 -8.79 -10.47 5.00
N PHE A 414 -8.65 -11.30 6.04
CA PHE A 414 -7.77 -12.47 5.96
C PHE A 414 -8.37 -13.68 5.25
N ILE A 415 -9.70 -13.71 5.13
CA ILE A 415 -10.45 -14.73 4.38
C ILE A 415 -10.41 -14.42 2.87
N ILE A 416 -10.61 -13.15 2.51
CA ILE A 416 -10.52 -12.64 1.14
C ILE A 416 -9.08 -12.79 0.61
N ALA A 417 -8.07 -12.48 1.42
CA ALA A 417 -6.66 -12.68 1.06
C ALA A 417 -6.31 -14.13 0.71
N ARG A 418 -7.12 -15.11 1.17
CA ARG A 418 -6.95 -16.53 0.86
C ARG A 418 -7.84 -17.01 -0.29
N GLY A 419 -8.69 -16.15 -0.86
CA GLY A 419 -9.64 -16.51 -1.93
C GLY A 419 -10.97 -17.08 -1.44
N GLY A 420 -11.36 -16.75 -0.20
CA GLY A 420 -12.69 -17.06 0.37
C GLY A 420 -13.50 -15.80 0.67
N GLN A 421 -14.77 -15.97 0.99
CA GLN A 421 -15.66 -14.91 1.48
C GLN A 421 -16.54 -15.45 2.61
N LEU A 422 -16.91 -14.59 3.54
CA LEU A 422 -17.86 -14.90 4.61
C LEU A 422 -18.90 -13.78 4.71
N ARG A 423 -20.16 -14.16 4.90
CA ARG A 423 -21.27 -13.24 5.14
C ARG A 423 -22.02 -13.68 6.39
N VAL A 424 -22.42 -12.73 7.24
CA VAL A 424 -23.30 -13.07 8.37
C VAL A 424 -24.69 -13.42 7.84
N LYS A 425 -25.15 -14.63 8.16
CA LYS A 425 -26.45 -15.17 7.75
C LYS A 425 -27.51 -14.96 8.82
N SER A 426 -27.18 -15.24 10.07
CA SER A 426 -28.06 -15.01 11.23
C SER A 426 -27.26 -14.85 12.51
N VAL A 427 -27.87 -14.22 13.52
CA VAL A 427 -27.40 -14.20 14.90
C VAL A 427 -28.59 -14.47 15.82
N GLU A 428 -28.61 -15.63 16.47
CA GLU A 428 -29.72 -16.11 17.30
C GLU A 428 -29.14 -16.63 18.63
N ASP A 429 -29.62 -16.13 19.77
CA ASP A 429 -29.18 -16.55 21.12
C ASP A 429 -27.65 -16.57 21.33
N GLY A 430 -26.95 -15.61 20.70
CA GLY A 430 -25.49 -15.48 20.73
C GLY A 430 -24.74 -16.40 19.75
N VAL A 431 -25.45 -17.24 19.00
CA VAL A 431 -24.87 -18.10 17.96
C VAL A 431 -24.86 -17.35 16.63
N VAL A 432 -23.66 -17.15 16.08
CA VAL A 432 -23.46 -16.48 14.78
C VAL A 432 -23.34 -17.52 13.68
N THR A 433 -24.21 -17.46 12.67
CA THR A 433 -24.07 -18.29 11.47
C THR A 433 -23.45 -17.45 10.35
N LEU A 434 -22.30 -17.88 9.83
CA LEU A 434 -21.60 -17.28 8.71
C LEU A 434 -21.75 -18.16 7.47
N GLU A 435 -22.18 -17.59 6.37
CA GLU A 435 -22.20 -18.27 5.08
C GLU A 435 -20.87 -18.06 4.36
N ALA A 436 -20.18 -19.15 4.07
CA ALA A 436 -18.91 -19.20 3.36
C ALA A 436 -19.11 -19.41 1.85
N SER A 437 -18.37 -18.68 1.03
CA SER A 437 -18.28 -18.90 -0.41
C SER A 437 -16.82 -18.79 -0.89
N GLY A 438 -16.50 -19.38 -2.03
CA GLY A 438 -15.12 -19.47 -2.54
C GLY A 438 -14.39 -20.74 -2.09
N SER A 439 -13.05 -20.73 -2.14
CA SER A 439 -12.24 -21.94 -1.91
C SER A 439 -12.35 -22.45 -0.46
N PRO A 440 -12.77 -23.70 -0.20
CA PRO A 440 -12.79 -24.26 1.15
C PRO A 440 -11.41 -24.27 1.81
N GLY A 441 -10.33 -24.46 1.04
CA GLY A 441 -8.95 -24.39 1.54
C GLY A 441 -8.54 -23.00 2.05
N ALA A 442 -9.26 -21.94 1.65
CA ALA A 442 -9.06 -20.58 2.12
C ALA A 442 -9.71 -20.33 3.48
N ILE A 443 -10.86 -20.98 3.72
CA ILE A 443 -11.76 -20.66 4.83
C ILE A 443 -11.58 -21.66 5.98
N VAL A 444 -11.54 -22.96 5.67
CA VAL A 444 -11.51 -24.05 6.67
C VAL A 444 -10.36 -23.92 7.68
N PRO A 445 -9.09 -23.66 7.28
CA PRO A 445 -7.99 -23.50 8.23
C PRO A 445 -8.13 -22.26 9.13
N ALA A 446 -9.00 -21.33 8.77
CA ALA A 446 -9.16 -20.05 9.45
C ALA A 446 -10.37 -20.04 10.41
N ILE A 447 -11.28 -21.03 10.33
CA ILE A 447 -12.52 -21.11 11.12
C ILE A 447 -12.25 -21.06 12.63
N GLU A 448 -11.23 -21.78 13.10
CA GLU A 448 -10.88 -21.84 14.53
C GLU A 448 -10.47 -20.47 15.10
N ARG A 449 -10.02 -19.55 14.23
CA ARG A 449 -9.63 -18.18 14.62
C ARG A 449 -10.79 -17.19 14.62
N ILE A 450 -11.90 -17.50 13.95
CA ILE A 450 -13.04 -16.58 13.78
C ILE A 450 -13.77 -16.37 15.11
N GLN A 451 -14.06 -17.46 15.83
CA GLN A 451 -14.82 -17.38 17.08
C GLN A 451 -14.11 -16.57 18.18
N PRO A 452 -12.81 -16.75 18.45
CA PRO A 452 -12.08 -15.89 19.38
C PRO A 452 -12.09 -14.41 18.97
N LEU A 453 -11.96 -14.10 17.67
CA LEU A 453 -11.98 -12.74 17.16
C LEU A 453 -13.35 -12.07 17.33
N LEU A 454 -14.44 -12.81 17.07
CA LEU A 454 -15.79 -12.30 17.27
C LEU A 454 -16.12 -12.13 18.74
N ARG A 455 -15.74 -13.07 19.61
CA ARG A 455 -15.94 -12.96 21.06
C ARG A 455 -15.19 -11.79 21.69
N ALA A 456 -13.97 -11.52 21.24
CA ALA A 456 -13.17 -10.41 21.74
C ALA A 456 -13.78 -9.04 21.43
N ALA A 457 -14.56 -8.94 20.34
CA ALA A 457 -15.21 -7.70 19.92
C ALA A 457 -16.69 -7.62 20.33
N VAL A 458 -17.37 -8.76 20.46
CA VAL A 458 -18.79 -8.88 20.77
C VAL A 458 -18.96 -9.97 21.85
N PRO A 459 -18.91 -9.60 23.14
CA PRO A 459 -18.98 -10.56 24.25
C PRO A 459 -20.25 -11.42 24.28
N GLN A 460 -21.33 -10.98 23.62
CA GLN A 460 -22.59 -11.72 23.49
C GLN A 460 -22.50 -12.93 22.54
N VAL A 461 -21.39 -13.12 21.80
CA VAL A 461 -21.21 -14.25 20.88
C VAL A 461 -20.82 -15.52 21.67
N THR A 462 -21.72 -16.48 21.71
CA THR A 462 -21.55 -17.77 22.42
C THR A 462 -21.03 -18.87 21.51
N ALA A 463 -21.28 -18.83 20.20
CA ALA A 463 -20.74 -19.79 19.23
C ALA A 463 -20.71 -19.20 17.80
N VAL A 464 -19.87 -19.76 16.93
CA VAL A 464 -19.83 -19.41 15.51
C VAL A 464 -19.93 -20.67 14.65
N HIS A 465 -20.88 -20.69 13.71
CA HIS A 465 -21.02 -21.74 12.72
C HIS A 465 -20.73 -21.19 11.33
N VAL A 466 -19.99 -21.95 10.52
CA VAL A 466 -19.74 -21.61 9.13
C VAL A 466 -20.48 -22.62 8.26
N VAL A 467 -21.31 -22.13 7.33
CA VAL A 467 -22.14 -22.95 6.43
C VAL A 467 -21.83 -22.59 4.98
N TRP A 468 -21.89 -23.56 4.07
CA TRP A 468 -21.71 -23.30 2.64
C TRP A 468 -23.08 -23.29 1.95
N PRO A 469 -23.26 -22.50 0.88
CA PRO A 469 -24.53 -22.47 0.14
C PRO A 469 -24.89 -23.89 -0.32
N GLY A 470 -26.08 -24.35 0.09
CA GLY A 470 -26.61 -25.68 -0.21
C GLY A 470 -26.44 -26.75 0.88
N GLN A 471 -25.74 -26.49 1.98
CA GLN A 471 -25.68 -27.42 3.11
C GLN A 471 -26.91 -27.30 4.02
N THR A 472 -27.80 -28.30 3.95
CA THR A 472 -28.68 -28.66 5.07
C THR A 472 -28.02 -29.79 5.86
N ARG A 473 -28.22 -29.77 7.19
CA ARG A 473 -27.54 -30.60 8.21
C ARG A 473 -27.28 -32.05 7.75
N PRO A 474 -26.03 -32.55 7.74
CA PRO A 474 -25.78 -33.95 7.38
C PRO A 474 -26.20 -34.90 8.52
N ALA A 475 -26.80 -36.03 8.13
CA ALA A 475 -27.04 -37.18 9.00
C ALA A 475 -25.75 -38.04 9.15
N VAL A 476 -25.71 -38.84 10.21
CA VAL A 476 -24.60 -39.72 10.63
C VAL A 476 -24.28 -40.77 9.55
N PRO A 477 -23.00 -41.08 9.24
CA PRO A 477 -22.64 -42.12 8.27
C PRO A 477 -22.92 -43.53 8.80
N ASP A 478 -23.48 -44.42 7.97
CA ASP A 478 -23.63 -45.85 8.26
C ASP A 478 -22.49 -46.72 7.66
N ALA A 479 -22.51 -48.02 7.98
CA ALA A 479 -21.50 -49.02 7.63
C ALA A 479 -21.23 -49.19 6.12
N ASP A 480 -22.12 -48.76 5.23
CA ASP A 480 -21.96 -48.86 3.77
C ASP A 480 -20.87 -47.89 3.24
N THR A 481 -20.70 -46.75 3.92
CA THR A 481 -19.73 -45.72 3.53
C THR A 481 -18.29 -46.20 3.69
N VAL A 482 -17.99 -46.89 4.80
CA VAL A 482 -16.65 -47.43 5.07
C VAL A 482 -16.27 -48.50 4.04
N ALA A 483 -17.22 -49.35 3.66
CA ALA A 483 -17.00 -50.39 2.65
C ALA A 483 -16.70 -49.79 1.26
N ARG A 484 -17.38 -48.68 0.89
CA ARG A 484 -17.11 -47.95 -0.36
C ARG A 484 -15.73 -47.28 -0.36
N ILE A 485 -15.32 -46.67 0.75
CA ILE A 485 -13.99 -46.07 0.91
C ILE A 485 -12.90 -47.13 0.74
N GLN A 486 -13.05 -48.28 1.41
CA GLN A 486 -12.09 -49.37 1.32
C GLN A 486 -11.93 -49.86 -0.12
N ARG A 487 -13.04 -49.99 -0.87
CA ARG A 487 -13.01 -50.42 -2.27
C ARG A 487 -12.23 -49.46 -3.17
N VAL A 488 -12.42 -48.15 -3.01
CA VAL A 488 -11.68 -47.14 -3.79
C VAL A 488 -10.18 -47.18 -3.47
N ILE A 489 -9.82 -47.38 -2.19
CA ILE A 489 -8.42 -47.52 -1.80
C ILE A 489 -7.78 -48.74 -2.45
N ASP A 490 -8.45 -49.89 -2.45
CA ASP A 490 -7.89 -51.13 -2.95
C ASP A 490 -7.86 -51.22 -4.48
N GLU A 491 -8.89 -50.70 -5.16
CA GLU A 491 -9.04 -50.87 -6.61
C GLU A 491 -8.47 -49.71 -7.44
N GLU A 492 -8.39 -48.50 -6.88
CA GLU A 492 -7.97 -47.30 -7.64
C GLU A 492 -6.71 -46.65 -7.07
N VAL A 493 -6.59 -46.53 -5.75
CA VAL A 493 -5.44 -45.85 -5.12
C VAL A 493 -4.21 -46.76 -5.05
N ASN A 494 -4.37 -47.96 -4.51
CA ASN A 494 -3.26 -48.90 -4.28
C ASN A 494 -2.53 -49.34 -5.56
N PRO A 495 -3.21 -49.60 -6.69
CA PRO A 495 -2.53 -49.90 -7.95
C PRO A 495 -1.64 -48.74 -8.44
N ALA A 496 -2.05 -47.49 -8.21
CA ALA A 496 -1.28 -46.32 -8.64
C ALA A 496 -0.03 -46.08 -7.78
N VAL A 497 -0.10 -46.32 -6.47
CA VAL A 497 1.05 -46.15 -5.57
C VAL A 497 1.97 -47.37 -5.53
N ALA A 498 1.48 -48.54 -5.90
CA ALA A 498 2.26 -49.78 -5.95
C ALA A 498 3.42 -49.69 -6.96
N ALA A 499 3.28 -48.92 -8.04
CA ALA A 499 4.35 -48.66 -9.01
C ALA A 499 5.59 -47.99 -8.38
N HIS A 500 5.42 -47.32 -7.23
CA HIS A 500 6.49 -46.71 -6.45
C HIS A 500 6.82 -47.49 -5.18
N GLY A 501 6.40 -48.75 -5.10
CA GLY A 501 6.60 -49.62 -3.93
C GLY A 501 5.81 -49.20 -2.69
N GLY A 502 4.80 -48.34 -2.84
CA GLY A 502 3.98 -47.83 -1.75
C GLY A 502 2.62 -48.52 -1.64
N ARG A 503 2.00 -48.42 -0.47
CA ARG A 503 0.63 -48.88 -0.20
C ARG A 503 -0.10 -47.90 0.69
N VAL A 504 -1.41 -47.79 0.52
CA VAL A 504 -2.32 -47.03 1.38
C VAL A 504 -3.29 -48.00 2.06
N THR A 505 -3.42 -47.86 3.37
CA THR A 505 -4.30 -48.68 4.20
C THR A 505 -5.31 -47.78 4.91
N LEU A 506 -6.60 -48.14 4.87
CA LEU A 506 -7.62 -47.47 5.67
C LEU A 506 -7.44 -47.84 7.14
N VAL A 507 -7.42 -46.84 8.01
CA VAL A 507 -7.31 -47.03 9.47
C VAL A 507 -8.67 -46.91 10.13
N ASP A 508 -9.44 -45.87 9.77
CA ASP A 508 -10.80 -45.62 10.28
C ASP A 508 -11.53 -44.63 9.36
N ALA A 509 -12.85 -44.66 9.36
CA ALA A 509 -13.68 -43.65 8.69
C ALA A 509 -14.90 -43.31 9.55
N SER A 510 -14.94 -42.07 10.05
CA SER A 510 -15.97 -41.56 10.96
C SER A 510 -16.24 -40.07 10.69
N ASP A 511 -17.51 -39.65 10.76
CA ASP A 511 -17.93 -38.25 10.56
C ASP A 511 -17.39 -37.60 9.27
N GLY A 512 -17.37 -38.37 8.19
CA GLY A 512 -16.82 -37.96 6.90
C GLY A 512 -15.30 -37.74 6.89
N ARG A 513 -14.59 -38.07 7.97
CA ARG A 513 -13.12 -38.04 8.02
C ARG A 513 -12.57 -39.45 7.84
N VAL A 514 -11.68 -39.60 6.87
CA VAL A 514 -11.03 -40.87 6.55
C VAL A 514 -9.58 -40.82 7.02
N ARG A 515 -9.21 -41.70 7.95
CA ARG A 515 -7.84 -41.85 8.43
C ARG A 515 -7.15 -42.93 7.63
N ILE A 516 -6.02 -42.61 7.00
CA ILE A 516 -5.24 -43.54 6.20
C ILE A 516 -3.81 -43.64 6.71
N ARG A 517 -3.16 -44.76 6.41
CA ARG A 517 -1.74 -44.99 6.65
C ARG A 517 -1.04 -45.32 5.34
N LEU A 518 0.09 -44.68 5.10
CA LEU A 518 1.01 -44.95 4.01
C LEU A 518 2.07 -45.94 4.49
N GLU A 519 2.29 -46.96 3.68
CA GLU A 519 3.21 -48.06 3.94
C GLU A 519 4.16 -48.24 2.74
N GLY A 520 5.27 -48.95 2.95
CA GLY A 520 6.29 -49.17 1.92
C GLY A 520 7.01 -47.89 1.49
N GLY A 521 7.30 -47.76 0.19
CA GLY A 521 8.01 -46.60 -0.37
C GLY A 521 7.32 -45.25 -0.12
N CYS A 522 6.01 -45.24 0.16
CA CYS A 522 5.27 -44.02 0.51
C CYS A 522 5.43 -43.60 1.98
N GLN A 523 5.91 -44.47 2.86
CA GLN A 523 6.07 -44.14 4.28
C GLN A 523 7.17 -43.09 4.51
N GLY A 524 8.26 -43.08 3.74
CA GLY A 524 9.36 -42.10 3.91
C GLY A 524 9.42 -40.99 2.84
N CYS A 525 8.42 -40.91 1.96
CA CYS A 525 8.49 -40.12 0.73
C CYS A 525 8.29 -38.60 0.98
N SER A 526 9.15 -37.75 0.39
CA SER A 526 9.02 -36.28 0.46
C SER A 526 7.79 -35.73 -0.27
N LEU A 527 7.17 -36.55 -1.12
CA LEU A 527 5.94 -36.22 -1.84
C LEU A 527 4.69 -36.84 -1.21
N ALA A 528 4.80 -37.46 -0.02
CA ALA A 528 3.66 -38.10 0.65
C ALA A 528 2.45 -37.16 0.79
N GLU A 529 2.68 -35.89 1.18
CA GLU A 529 1.62 -34.91 1.30
C GLU A 529 0.94 -34.60 -0.03
N VAL A 530 1.70 -34.56 -1.13
CA VAL A 530 1.15 -34.39 -2.49
C VAL A 530 0.33 -35.61 -2.90
N THR A 531 0.83 -36.82 -2.65
CA THR A 531 0.12 -38.08 -2.92
C THR A 531 -1.21 -38.13 -2.16
N ILE A 532 -1.24 -37.69 -0.90
CA ILE A 532 -2.45 -37.64 -0.08
C ILE A 532 -3.42 -36.60 -0.62
N ARG A 533 -2.99 -35.35 -0.81
CA ARG A 533 -3.88 -34.24 -1.17
C ARG A 533 -4.38 -34.32 -2.61
N GLN A 534 -3.51 -34.64 -3.55
CA GLN A 534 -3.83 -34.60 -4.99
C GLN A 534 -4.22 -35.98 -5.56
N GLY A 535 -3.81 -37.06 -4.88
CA GLY A 535 -4.16 -38.43 -5.23
C GLY A 535 -5.33 -38.94 -4.40
N VAL A 536 -5.04 -39.34 -3.16
CA VAL A 536 -5.97 -40.13 -2.32
C VAL A 536 -7.22 -39.33 -1.93
N GLU A 537 -7.05 -38.12 -1.41
CA GLU A 537 -8.16 -37.28 -0.96
C GLU A 537 -9.06 -36.84 -2.10
N ARG A 538 -8.48 -36.55 -3.27
CA ARG A 538 -9.22 -36.21 -4.48
C ARG A 538 -10.09 -37.39 -4.93
N LEU A 539 -9.49 -38.58 -5.09
CA LEU A 539 -10.21 -39.77 -5.54
C LEU A 539 -11.31 -40.20 -4.56
N LEU A 540 -11.02 -40.18 -3.26
CA LEU A 540 -12.01 -40.53 -2.24
C LEU A 540 -13.19 -39.56 -2.24
N ARG A 541 -12.97 -38.26 -2.41
CA ARG A 541 -14.06 -37.27 -2.52
C ARG A 541 -14.88 -37.42 -3.80
N GLU A 542 -14.23 -37.77 -4.91
CA GLU A 542 -14.91 -37.99 -6.19
C GLU A 542 -15.81 -39.24 -6.15
N ARG A 543 -15.37 -40.33 -5.50
CA ARG A 543 -16.08 -41.61 -5.46
C ARG A 543 -17.00 -41.78 -4.25
N VAL A 544 -16.68 -41.11 -3.15
CA VAL A 544 -17.42 -41.14 -1.89
C VAL A 544 -17.62 -39.70 -1.41
N PRO A 545 -18.63 -38.98 -1.93
CA PRO A 545 -18.89 -37.57 -1.61
C PRO A 545 -19.09 -37.28 -0.11
N GLU A 546 -19.40 -38.31 0.68
CA GLU A 546 -19.50 -38.27 2.14
C GLU A 546 -18.14 -38.03 2.83
N VAL A 547 -17.03 -38.22 2.11
CA VAL A 547 -15.68 -37.94 2.60
C VAL A 547 -15.42 -36.43 2.58
N SER A 548 -15.46 -35.82 3.76
CA SER A 548 -15.15 -34.40 3.95
C SER A 548 -13.65 -34.12 4.11
N ALA A 549 -12.85 -35.07 4.60
CA ALA A 549 -11.39 -34.91 4.74
C ALA A 549 -10.65 -36.25 4.82
N VAL A 550 -9.39 -36.25 4.36
CA VAL A 550 -8.45 -37.37 4.58
C VAL A 550 -7.36 -36.93 5.55
N VAL A 551 -7.12 -37.76 6.56
CA VAL A 551 -6.12 -37.53 7.61
C VAL A 551 -5.08 -38.63 7.53
N ASP A 552 -3.83 -38.22 7.43
CA ASP A 552 -2.69 -39.12 7.43
C ASP A 552 -2.23 -39.39 8.87
N VAL A 553 -2.14 -40.67 9.22
CA VAL A 553 -1.67 -41.14 10.53
C VAL A 553 -0.37 -41.94 10.44
N THR A 554 0.38 -41.76 9.36
CA THR A 554 1.64 -42.45 9.11
C THR A 554 2.76 -41.90 9.96
N ASP A 555 3.54 -42.80 10.60
CA ASP A 555 4.84 -42.41 11.14
C ASP A 555 5.87 -42.37 10.01
N HIS A 556 6.00 -41.18 9.41
CA HIS A 556 6.91 -40.96 8.30
C HIS A 556 8.39 -41.04 8.65
N ARG A 557 8.73 -40.98 9.95
CA ARG A 557 10.13 -41.02 10.41
C ARG A 557 10.66 -42.45 10.49
N ALA A 558 9.77 -43.44 10.52
CA ALA A 558 10.11 -44.85 10.63
C ALA A 558 10.27 -45.58 9.28
N GLY A 559 10.09 -44.90 8.14
CA GLY A 559 10.19 -45.51 6.80
C GLY A 559 11.63 -45.78 6.37
N GLU A 560 11.86 -46.88 5.64
CA GLU A 560 13.20 -47.38 5.27
C GLU A 560 13.95 -46.55 4.20
N ALA A 561 13.37 -45.46 3.69
CA ALA A 561 14.01 -44.57 2.69
C ALA A 561 13.81 -43.06 2.98
N PRO A 562 14.46 -42.47 4.01
CA PRO A 562 14.39 -41.04 4.27
C PRO A 562 15.44 -40.26 3.46
N TYR A 563 15.01 -39.44 2.48
CA TYR A 563 15.91 -38.53 1.74
C TYR A 563 16.22 -37.27 2.56
N TYR A 564 17.05 -37.43 3.59
CA TYR A 564 17.85 -36.36 4.19
C TYR A 564 19.10 -36.98 4.84
N ALA A 565 20.13 -37.23 4.04
CA ALA A 565 21.48 -37.40 4.55
C ALA A 565 22.23 -36.07 4.36
N PRO A 566 22.55 -35.32 5.43
CA PRO A 566 23.30 -34.08 5.33
C PRO A 566 24.76 -34.41 5.00
N GLY A 567 25.17 -34.15 3.77
CA GLY A 567 26.55 -34.39 3.37
C GLY A 567 26.85 -34.05 1.91
N LYS A 568 27.07 -32.76 1.63
CA LYS A 568 28.12 -32.22 0.75
C LYS A 568 28.03 -30.70 0.76
N ARG A 569 28.94 -30.09 1.51
CA ARG A 569 29.36 -28.69 1.35
C ARG A 569 30.18 -28.56 0.07
#